data_AF-A0A965JP10-F1
#
_entry.id   AF-A0A965JP10-F1
#
_cell.length_a   1.000
_cell.length_b   1.000
_cell.length_c   1.000
_cell.angle_alpha   90.00
_cell.angle_beta   90.00
_cell.angle_gamma   90.00
#
_symmetry.space_group_name_H-M   'P 1'
#
loop_
_entity.id
_entity.type
_entity.pdbx_description
1 polymer ?
#
loop_
_entity_poly.entity_id
_entity_poly.type
_entity_poly.pdbx_seq_one_letter_code
_entity_poly.pdbx_strand_id
1 'polypeptide(L)'
;AQYERIITEKLTFALGARFMPETPLPLSANFKDQLSQVDTAFSSTFSNSTLSNFAITPEIRFYLSNNVGKGFYVAPFLRYEDWTLKVPFNTKLQSGKPLNISLTGNKTVIGGGMMLGTQFSIGKRIVLDWWIGGVYGGSNKIQISAESNTWALTSSEITQIQDIFDVSNGVFDLKSDITANKIT
;
A
#
# COMPACT_ATOMS: atom_id res chain seq x y z
N ALA A 1 0.03 -15.71 1.69
CA ALA A 1 0.61 -17.04 1.89
C ALA A 1 2.05 -16.89 2.34
N GLN A 2 2.59 -17.85 3.09
CA GLN A 2 3.98 -17.84 3.52
C GLN A 2 4.53 -19.25 3.42
N TYR A 3 5.75 -19.37 2.89
CA TYR A 3 6.50 -20.61 2.87
C TYR A 3 7.67 -20.49 3.84
N GLU A 4 7.91 -21.54 4.61
CA GLU A 4 8.98 -21.58 5.60
C GLU A 4 9.83 -22.85 5.40
N ARG A 5 11.15 -22.70 5.45
CA ARG A 5 12.10 -23.81 5.33
C ARG A 5 13.17 -23.72 6.40
N ILE A 6 13.28 -24.80 7.18
CA ILE A 6 14.32 -24.99 8.17
C ILE A 6 15.66 -25.17 7.46
N ILE A 7 16.66 -24.37 7.84
CA ILE A 7 18.02 -24.45 7.32
C ILE A 7 18.92 -25.13 8.34
N THR A 8 18.75 -24.84 9.62
CA THR A 8 19.54 -25.39 10.74
C THR A 8 18.67 -25.40 12.00
N GLU A 9 19.10 -26.07 13.06
CA GLU A 9 18.38 -26.19 14.36
C GLU A 9 18.02 -24.85 15.02
N LYS A 10 18.60 -23.73 14.57
CA LYS A 10 18.31 -22.37 15.06
C LYS A 10 17.95 -21.38 13.95
N LEU A 11 17.99 -21.78 12.68
CA LEU A 11 17.88 -20.87 11.56
C LEU A 11 16.83 -21.37 10.56
N THR A 12 15.93 -20.47 10.21
CA THR A 12 14.85 -20.75 9.27
C THR A 12 14.71 -19.62 8.29
N PHE A 13 14.49 -19.96 7.03
CA PHE A 13 14.17 -19.01 5.98
C PHE A 13 12.67 -19.02 5.73
N ALA A 14 12.07 -17.83 5.64
CA ALA A 14 10.66 -17.67 5.30
C ALA A 14 10.51 -16.71 4.11
N LEU A 15 9.55 -17.00 3.25
CA LEU A 15 9.14 -16.14 2.15
C LEU A 15 7.62 -15.93 2.22
N GLY A 16 7.23 -14.73 2.60
CA GLY A 16 5.85 -14.28 2.60
C GLY A 16 5.47 -13.62 1.28
N ALA A 17 4.25 -13.90 0.79
CA ALA A 17 3.61 -13.17 -0.29
C ALA A 17 2.19 -12.79 0.14
N ARG A 18 1.84 -11.51 0.02
CA ARG A 18 0.51 -10.97 0.31
C ARG A 18 -0.05 -10.35 -0.96
N PHE A 19 -1.28 -10.72 -1.30
CA PHE A 19 -2.04 -10.07 -2.35
C PHE A 19 -3.40 -9.69 -1.78
N MET A 20 -3.75 -8.42 -1.93
CA MET A 20 -5.05 -7.86 -1.62
C MET A 20 -5.61 -7.37 -2.96
N PRO A 21 -6.68 -8.01 -3.48
CA PRO A 21 -7.34 -7.53 -4.69
C PRO A 21 -7.95 -6.15 -4.44
N GLU A 22 -8.33 -5.47 -5.53
CA GLU A 22 -9.04 -4.19 -5.44
C GLU A 22 -10.26 -4.31 -4.55
N THR A 23 -10.15 -3.71 -3.37
CA THR A 23 -11.18 -3.78 -2.34
C THR A 23 -11.66 -2.35 -2.07
N PRO A 24 -12.98 -2.10 -2.03
CA PRO A 24 -13.50 -0.80 -1.59
C PRO A 24 -12.98 -0.47 -0.20
N LEU A 25 -12.62 0.79 0.04
CA LEU A 25 -12.10 1.21 1.34
C LEU A 25 -13.16 0.98 2.45
N PRO A 26 -12.92 0.06 3.40
CA PRO A 26 -13.91 -0.33 4.40
C PRO A 26 -14.20 0.77 5.44
N LEU A 27 -13.39 1.83 5.49
CA LEU A 27 -13.53 2.97 6.40
C LEU A 27 -14.30 4.17 5.80
N SER A 28 -14.81 4.05 4.58
CA SER A 28 -15.50 5.14 3.88
C SER A 28 -16.78 5.61 4.58
N ALA A 29 -17.42 4.78 5.41
CA ALA A 29 -18.64 5.15 6.14
C ALA A 29 -18.36 6.04 7.36
N ASN A 30 -17.37 5.69 8.19
CA ASN A 30 -17.11 6.40 9.46
C ASN A 30 -16.28 7.69 9.27
N PHE A 31 -15.47 7.76 8.21
CA PHE A 31 -14.75 8.99 7.86
C PHE A 31 -15.61 9.96 7.04
N LYS A 32 -16.76 9.51 6.51
CA LYS A 32 -17.69 10.35 5.73
C LYS A 32 -18.19 11.54 6.54
N ASP A 33 -18.50 11.31 7.82
CA ASP A 33 -19.06 12.32 8.71
C ASP A 33 -18.03 13.37 9.17
N GLN A 34 -16.74 13.01 9.16
CA GLN A 34 -15.65 13.95 9.44
C GLN A 34 -15.16 14.68 8.18
N LEU A 35 -15.11 14.00 7.02
CA LEU A 35 -14.71 14.60 5.74
C LEU A 35 -15.80 15.47 5.12
N SER A 36 -17.08 15.16 5.35
CA SER A 36 -18.22 15.99 4.90
C SER A 36 -18.29 17.37 5.56
N GLN A 37 -17.62 17.57 6.71
CA GLN A 37 -17.47 18.88 7.34
C GLN A 37 -16.42 19.77 6.65
N VAL A 38 -15.52 19.18 5.85
CA VAL A 38 -14.46 19.89 5.13
C VAL A 38 -14.85 20.13 3.67
N ASP A 39 -15.36 19.10 2.97
CA ASP A 39 -15.89 19.23 1.62
C ASP A 39 -16.80 18.05 1.25
N THR A 40 -18.09 18.33 1.00
CA THR A 40 -19.11 17.35 0.59
C THR A 40 -18.74 16.62 -0.71
N ALA A 41 -18.08 17.27 -1.67
CA ALA A 41 -17.71 16.68 -2.97
C ALA A 41 -16.56 15.67 -2.85
N PHE A 42 -15.66 15.89 -1.88
CA PHE A 42 -14.57 14.96 -1.56
C PHE A 42 -15.10 13.69 -0.88
N SER A 43 -16.13 13.81 -0.03
CA SER A 43 -16.73 12.68 0.70
C SER A 43 -17.42 11.63 -0.19
N SER A 44 -18.08 12.05 -1.28
CA SER A 44 -18.78 11.16 -2.21
C SER A 44 -17.84 10.45 -3.19
N THR A 45 -16.68 11.03 -3.46
CA THR A 45 -15.66 10.47 -4.35
C THR A 45 -14.87 9.36 -3.63
N PHE A 46 -14.63 9.54 -2.33
CA PHE A 46 -13.88 8.59 -1.52
C PHE A 46 -14.60 7.25 -1.28
N SER A 47 -15.95 7.22 -1.35
CA SER A 47 -16.71 5.98 -1.12
C SER A 47 -16.57 4.93 -2.22
N ASN A 48 -16.23 5.35 -3.44
CA ASN A 48 -16.00 4.45 -4.58
C ASN A 48 -14.51 4.18 -4.82
N SER A 49 -13.65 4.61 -3.90
CA SER A 49 -12.22 4.37 -4.03
C SER A 49 -11.87 2.92 -3.72
N THR A 50 -11.04 2.33 -4.55
CA THR A 50 -10.53 0.97 -4.37
C THR A 50 -9.06 0.99 -4.03
N LEU A 51 -8.66 0.10 -3.13
CA LEU A 51 -7.27 -0.10 -2.74
C LEU A 51 -6.89 -1.54 -3.07
N SER A 52 -5.76 -1.72 -3.73
CA SER A 52 -5.11 -3.01 -3.89
C SER A 52 -3.70 -2.95 -3.30
N ASN A 53 -3.17 -4.12 -2.95
CA ASN A 53 -1.82 -4.24 -2.46
C ASN A 53 -1.20 -5.58 -2.82
N PHE A 54 0.05 -5.53 -3.27
CA PHE A 54 0.91 -6.69 -3.39
C PHE A 54 2.14 -6.50 -2.49
N ALA A 55 2.58 -7.57 -1.82
CA ALA A 55 3.82 -7.53 -1.06
C ALA A 55 4.55 -8.86 -1.08
N ILE A 56 5.88 -8.80 -1.12
CA ILE A 56 6.78 -9.94 -0.94
C ILE A 56 7.70 -9.64 0.23
N THR A 57 7.88 -10.60 1.13
CA THR A 57 8.68 -10.45 2.35
C THR A 57 9.60 -11.66 2.52
N PRO A 58 10.84 -11.62 2.02
CA PRO A 58 11.88 -12.54 2.47
C PRO A 58 12.29 -12.22 3.92
N GLU A 59 12.36 -13.25 4.74
CA GLU A 59 12.65 -13.16 6.17
C GLU A 59 13.57 -14.31 6.61
N ILE A 60 14.47 -14.03 7.54
CA ILE A 60 15.30 -15.05 8.20
C ILE A 60 14.94 -15.03 9.67
N ARG A 61 14.58 -16.18 10.24
CA ARG A 61 14.23 -16.34 11.65
C ARG A 61 15.36 -17.03 12.40
N PHE A 62 15.87 -16.37 13.43
CA PHE A 62 16.87 -16.90 14.36
C PHE A 62 16.21 -17.25 15.69
N TYR A 63 16.15 -18.53 16.02
CA TYR A 63 15.58 -19.00 17.28
C TYR A 63 16.61 -18.91 18.40
N LEU A 64 16.21 -18.33 19.51
CA LEU A 64 17.02 -18.25 20.74
C LEU A 64 17.08 -19.60 21.47
N SER A 65 16.13 -20.49 21.18
CA SER A 65 16.11 -21.86 21.67
C SER A 65 16.95 -22.80 20.78
N ASN A 66 17.25 -23.99 21.27
CA ASN A 66 17.89 -25.05 20.47
C ASN A 66 16.90 -25.84 19.58
N ASN A 67 15.67 -25.36 19.40
CA ASN A 67 14.64 -26.07 18.64
C ASN A 67 13.88 -25.11 17.71
N VAL A 68 14.00 -25.32 16.41
CA VAL A 68 13.18 -24.62 15.40
C VAL A 68 11.69 -24.88 15.64
N GLY A 69 10.86 -23.85 15.44
CA GLY A 69 9.41 -23.96 15.61
C GLY A 69 8.94 -23.80 17.06
N LYS A 70 9.84 -23.58 18.01
CA LYS A 70 9.54 -23.43 19.44
C LYS A 70 10.37 -22.33 20.11
N GLY A 71 9.67 -21.38 20.73
CA GLY A 71 10.25 -20.32 21.54
C GLY A 71 10.50 -19.03 20.76
N PHE A 72 11.21 -18.12 21.42
CA PHE A 72 11.48 -16.78 20.91
C PHE A 72 12.43 -16.80 19.72
N TYR A 73 12.15 -15.92 18.76
CA TYR A 73 13.00 -15.69 17.61
C TYR A 73 13.15 -14.19 17.33
N VAL A 74 14.27 -13.87 16.70
CA VAL A 74 14.53 -12.57 16.07
C VAL A 74 14.57 -12.78 14.57
N ALA A 75 13.89 -11.91 13.82
CA ALA A 75 13.76 -12.06 12.39
C ALA A 75 14.05 -10.76 11.64
N PRO A 76 15.27 -10.58 11.10
CA PRO A 76 15.48 -9.59 10.06
C PRO A 76 14.69 -9.96 8.81
N PHE A 77 14.04 -8.96 8.20
CA PHE A 77 13.28 -9.14 6.98
C PHE A 77 13.50 -7.97 6.03
N LEU A 78 13.34 -8.24 4.74
CA LEU A 78 13.14 -7.23 3.72
C LEU A 78 11.71 -7.35 3.20
N ARG A 79 11.15 -6.24 2.76
CA ARG A 79 9.80 -6.20 2.22
C ARG A 79 9.73 -5.25 1.03
N TYR A 80 9.22 -5.80 -0.06
CA TYR A 80 8.76 -5.05 -1.22
C TYR A 80 7.24 -4.98 -1.14
N GLU A 81 6.68 -3.78 -1.24
CA GLU A 81 5.24 -3.54 -1.27
C GLU A 81 4.89 -2.66 -2.46
N ASP A 82 3.79 -2.97 -3.11
CA ASP A 82 3.21 -2.18 -4.17
C ASP A 82 1.72 -1.96 -3.86
N TRP A 83 1.35 -0.71 -3.74
CA TRP A 83 0.02 -0.25 -3.39
C TRP A 83 -0.57 0.54 -4.55
N THR A 84 -1.80 0.24 -4.93
CA THR A 84 -2.54 1.02 -5.92
C THR A 84 -3.84 1.50 -5.31
N LEU A 85 -4.03 2.82 -5.31
CA LEU A 85 -5.26 3.50 -4.93
C LEU A 85 -5.91 4.04 -6.19
N LYS A 86 -7.15 3.68 -6.45
CA LYS A 86 -7.96 4.24 -7.54
C LYS A 86 -9.09 5.06 -6.96
N VAL A 87 -9.19 6.31 -7.37
CA VAL A 87 -10.22 7.26 -6.94
C VAL A 87 -10.98 7.76 -8.17
N PRO A 88 -12.24 7.36 -8.36
CA PRO A 88 -13.06 7.83 -9.46
C PRO A 88 -13.67 9.20 -9.16
N PHE A 89 -13.34 10.22 -9.95
CA PHE A 89 -13.92 11.56 -9.90
C PHE A 89 -14.93 11.76 -11.03
N ASN A 90 -16.15 12.10 -10.66
CA ASN A 90 -17.19 12.52 -11.60
C ASN A 90 -17.42 14.02 -11.40
N THR A 91 -16.97 14.84 -12.35
CA THR A 91 -17.18 16.29 -12.33
C THR A 91 -17.97 16.75 -13.55
N LYS A 92 -18.51 17.97 -13.51
CA LYS A 92 -19.11 18.63 -14.67
C LYS A 92 -18.27 19.84 -15.03
N LEU A 93 -17.93 19.97 -16.31
CA LEU A 93 -17.26 21.16 -16.82
C LEU A 93 -18.20 22.37 -16.71
N GLN A 94 -17.64 23.59 -16.74
CA GLN A 94 -18.45 24.83 -16.78
C GLN A 94 -19.41 24.86 -17.99
N SER A 95 -19.12 24.08 -19.03
CA SER A 95 -19.98 23.85 -20.21
C SER A 95 -21.16 22.89 -19.97
N GLY A 96 -21.33 22.36 -18.76
CA GLY A 96 -22.39 21.42 -18.38
C GLY A 96 -22.14 19.96 -18.80
N LYS A 97 -21.04 19.67 -19.49
CA LYS A 97 -20.69 18.31 -19.94
C LYS A 97 -20.14 17.44 -18.78
N PRO A 98 -20.57 16.17 -18.66
CA PRO A 98 -20.01 15.25 -17.67
C PRO A 98 -18.55 14.92 -18.04
N LEU A 99 -17.70 14.88 -17.02
CA LEU A 99 -16.28 14.57 -17.11
C LEU A 99 -15.95 13.50 -16.06
N ASN A 100 -15.56 12.33 -16.53
CA ASN A 100 -15.13 11.23 -15.67
C ASN A 100 -13.60 11.14 -15.71
N ILE A 101 -12.96 11.38 -14.57
CA ILE A 101 -11.53 11.29 -14.38
C ILE A 101 -11.26 10.15 -13.39
N SER A 102 -10.35 9.24 -13.73
CA SER A 102 -9.85 8.24 -12.80
C SER A 102 -8.47 8.69 -12.30
N LEU A 103 -8.35 8.96 -11.02
CA LEU A 103 -7.07 9.24 -10.38
C LEU A 103 -6.50 7.94 -9.83
N THR A 104 -5.28 7.60 -10.24
CA THR A 104 -4.57 6.40 -9.83
C THR A 104 -3.30 6.81 -9.09
N GLY A 105 -3.22 6.51 -7.79
CA GLY A 105 -2.03 6.66 -6.98
C GLY A 105 -1.33 5.32 -6.79
N ASN A 106 -0.11 5.19 -7.31
CA ASN A 106 0.75 4.04 -7.08
C ASN A 106 1.81 4.37 -6.04
N LYS A 107 2.00 3.49 -5.06
CA LYS A 107 3.03 3.62 -4.03
C LYS A 107 3.81 2.32 -3.93
N THR A 108 5.07 2.38 -4.33
CA THR A 108 6.02 1.29 -4.17
C THR A 108 6.88 1.56 -2.95
N VAL A 109 7.01 0.59 -2.06
CA VAL A 109 7.82 0.68 -0.85
C VAL A 109 8.85 -0.44 -0.86
N ILE A 110 10.11 -0.07 -0.59
CA ILE A 110 11.18 -1.03 -0.33
C ILE A 110 11.73 -0.71 1.03
N GLY A 111 11.59 -1.66 1.95
CA GLY A 111 12.01 -1.49 3.33
C GLY A 111 12.55 -2.76 3.94
N GLY A 112 13.18 -2.60 5.09
CA GLY A 112 13.72 -3.67 5.89
C GLY A 112 13.45 -3.42 7.36
N GLY A 113 13.49 -4.49 8.12
CA GLY A 113 13.18 -4.40 9.53
C GLY A 113 13.70 -5.59 10.30
N MET A 114 13.42 -5.53 11.59
CA MET A 114 13.67 -6.61 12.51
C MET A 114 12.43 -6.84 13.34
N MET A 115 12.01 -8.09 13.42
CA MET A 115 10.84 -8.54 14.16
C MET A 115 11.26 -9.45 15.31
N LEU A 116 10.54 -9.34 16.42
CA LEU A 116 10.60 -10.25 17.55
C LEU A 116 9.28 -11.02 17.60
N GLY A 117 9.38 -12.32 17.73
CA GLY A 117 8.23 -13.19 17.86
C GLY A 117 8.53 -14.41 18.71
N THR A 118 7.51 -15.20 18.93
CA THR A 118 7.62 -16.49 19.58
C THR A 118 6.75 -17.49 18.85
N GLN A 119 7.26 -18.70 18.67
CA GLN A 119 6.51 -19.79 18.06
C GLN A 119 6.21 -20.89 19.07
N PHE A 120 5.01 -21.46 18.95
CA PHE A 120 4.58 -22.59 19.75
C PHE A 120 4.16 -23.73 18.81
N SER A 121 4.91 -24.83 18.78
CA SER A 121 4.44 -26.00 18.04
C SER A 121 3.29 -26.69 18.80
N ILE A 122 2.17 -26.87 18.11
CA ILE A 122 1.02 -27.64 18.58
C ILE A 122 1.06 -28.99 17.87
N GLY A 123 1.54 -30.01 18.59
CA GLY A 123 1.77 -31.35 18.04
C GLY A 123 2.96 -31.39 17.07
N LYS A 124 2.84 -32.18 15.99
CA LYS A 124 3.93 -32.40 15.01
C LYS A 124 3.80 -31.62 13.70
N ARG A 125 2.67 -30.94 13.46
CA ARG A 125 2.31 -30.38 12.13
C ARG A 125 1.81 -28.95 12.16
N ILE A 126 1.48 -28.42 13.32
CA ILE A 126 0.91 -27.08 13.47
C ILE A 126 1.86 -26.26 14.32
N VAL A 127 2.11 -25.02 13.90
CA VAL A 127 2.89 -24.04 14.66
C VAL A 127 2.07 -22.78 14.75
N LEU A 128 1.90 -22.27 15.96
CA LEU A 128 1.36 -20.95 16.22
C LEU A 128 2.51 -19.96 16.23
N ASP A 129 2.45 -18.96 15.38
CA ASP A 129 3.44 -17.89 15.29
C ASP A 129 2.86 -16.60 15.88
N TRP A 130 3.48 -16.06 16.92
CA TRP A 130 3.05 -14.83 17.57
C TRP A 130 4.09 -13.73 17.45
N TRP A 131 3.73 -12.65 16.75
CA TRP A 131 4.58 -11.49 16.55
C TRP A 131 4.38 -10.51 17.69
N ILE A 132 5.44 -10.28 18.47
CA ILE A 132 5.40 -9.44 19.67
C ILE A 132 5.59 -7.98 19.29
N GLY A 133 6.48 -7.71 18.33
CA GLY A 133 6.76 -6.37 17.85
C GLY A 133 7.97 -6.33 16.94
N GLY A 134 8.17 -5.21 16.26
CA GLY A 134 9.30 -5.04 15.36
C GLY A 134 9.49 -3.60 14.96
N VAL A 135 10.69 -3.32 14.45
CA VAL A 135 11.02 -2.05 13.80
C VAL A 135 11.05 -2.26 12.30
N TYR A 136 10.54 -1.30 11.55
CA TYR A 136 10.48 -1.34 10.10
C TYR A 136 10.77 0.07 9.58
N GLY A 137 11.71 0.16 8.64
CA GLY A 137 12.06 1.39 7.97
C GLY A 137 12.32 1.12 6.49
N GLY A 138 12.03 2.10 5.65
CA GLY A 138 12.18 1.93 4.21
C GLY A 138 11.98 3.22 3.46
N SER A 139 12.28 3.15 2.17
CA SER A 139 12.04 4.24 1.23
C SER A 139 10.78 3.94 0.43
N ASN A 140 10.01 4.98 0.15
CA ASN A 140 8.82 4.89 -0.69
C ASN A 140 8.98 5.74 -1.94
N LYS A 141 8.53 5.21 -3.07
CA LYS A 141 8.27 5.98 -4.28
C LYS A 141 6.76 6.09 -4.45
N ILE A 142 6.27 7.30 -4.68
CA ILE A 142 4.85 7.58 -4.91
C ILE A 142 4.72 8.20 -6.29
N GLN A 143 3.84 7.64 -7.11
CA GLN A 143 3.51 8.11 -8.45
C GLN A 143 2.00 8.34 -8.51
N ILE A 144 1.58 9.48 -9.06
CA ILE A 144 0.17 9.83 -9.20
C ILE A 144 -0.09 10.07 -10.67
N SER A 145 -1.05 9.34 -11.22
CA SER A 145 -1.50 9.47 -12.61
C SER A 145 -2.98 9.86 -12.63
N ALA A 146 -3.35 10.76 -13.53
CA ALA A 146 -4.74 11.14 -13.77
C ALA A 146 -5.09 10.81 -15.21
N GLU A 147 -6.10 9.97 -15.40
CA GLU A 147 -6.57 9.57 -16.73
C GLU A 147 -8.00 10.09 -16.92
N SER A 148 -8.21 10.83 -18.01
CA SER A 148 -9.53 11.30 -18.42
C SER A 148 -10.09 10.33 -19.45
N ASN A 149 -11.25 9.74 -19.14
CA ASN A 149 -11.91 8.78 -20.02
C ASN A 149 -12.80 9.48 -21.07
N THR A 150 -12.75 10.82 -21.13
CA THR A 150 -13.68 11.62 -21.95
C THR A 150 -12.96 12.44 -23.03
N TRP A 151 -11.78 13.01 -22.74
CA TRP A 151 -10.96 13.76 -23.70
C TRP A 151 -9.52 13.94 -23.17
N ALA A 152 -8.57 14.20 -24.07
CA ALA A 152 -7.17 14.39 -23.71
C ALA A 152 -6.95 15.71 -22.95
N LEU A 153 -6.45 15.63 -21.72
CA LEU A 153 -6.16 16.78 -20.87
C LEU A 153 -5.15 17.73 -21.55
N THR A 154 -5.36 19.04 -21.43
CA THR A 154 -4.43 20.04 -21.99
C THR A 154 -3.21 20.23 -21.08
N SER A 155 -2.06 20.62 -21.65
CA SER A 155 -0.83 20.83 -20.87
C SER A 155 -0.99 21.81 -19.72
N SER A 156 -1.86 22.83 -19.85
CA SER A 156 -2.17 23.79 -18.77
C SER A 156 -2.95 23.17 -17.61
N GLU A 157 -3.83 22.20 -17.87
CA GLU A 157 -4.58 21.49 -16.82
C GLU A 157 -3.69 20.49 -16.09
N ILE A 158 -2.75 19.87 -16.81
CA ILE A 158 -1.72 19.00 -16.23
C ILE A 158 -0.80 19.80 -15.30
N THR A 159 -0.37 21.01 -15.70
CA THR A 159 0.46 21.89 -14.86
C THR A 159 -0.27 22.38 -13.60
N GLN A 160 -1.56 22.70 -13.67
CA GLN A 160 -2.33 23.08 -12.48
C GLN A 160 -2.46 21.93 -11.47
N ILE A 161 -2.62 20.70 -11.97
CA ILE A 161 -2.64 19.51 -11.11
C ILE A 161 -1.25 19.29 -10.51
N GLN A 162 -0.18 19.42 -11.28
CA GLN A 162 1.20 19.31 -10.81
C GLN A 162 1.50 20.31 -9.68
N ASP A 163 1.13 21.59 -9.83
CA ASP A 163 1.38 22.64 -8.82
C ASP A 163 0.65 22.37 -7.49
N ILE A 164 -0.56 21.82 -7.53
CA ILE A 164 -1.31 21.43 -6.31
C ILE A 164 -0.59 20.30 -5.55
N PHE A 165 0.05 19.38 -6.26
CA PHE A 165 0.77 18.26 -5.66
C PHE A 165 2.21 18.63 -5.24
N ASP A 166 2.88 19.53 -5.94
CA ASP A 166 4.27 19.93 -5.62
C ASP A 166 4.36 20.74 -4.31
N VAL A 167 3.31 21.49 -3.96
CA VAL A 167 3.17 22.15 -2.64
C VAL A 167 3.12 21.13 -1.49
N SER A 168 2.70 19.88 -1.74
CA SER A 168 2.72 18.79 -0.75
C SER A 168 4.09 18.10 -0.61
N ASN A 169 5.00 18.28 -1.56
CA ASN A 169 6.33 17.66 -1.58
C ASN A 169 7.31 18.31 -0.58
N GLY A 170 7.00 19.50 -0.06
CA GLY A 170 7.79 20.15 0.99
C GLY A 170 7.76 19.44 2.35
N VAL A 171 6.87 18.46 2.54
CA VAL A 171 6.71 17.68 3.79
C VAL A 171 7.05 16.19 3.58
N PHE A 172 7.06 15.69 2.34
CA PHE A 172 7.38 14.31 1.98
C PHE A 172 8.16 14.26 0.65
N ASP A 173 9.29 13.56 0.60
CA ASP A 173 10.12 13.38 -0.61
C ASP A 173 9.36 12.53 -1.66
N LEU A 174 8.57 13.21 -2.48
CA LEU A 174 7.63 12.65 -3.44
C LEU A 174 8.15 12.96 -4.85
N LYS A 175 8.64 11.95 -5.57
CA LYS A 175 8.95 12.06 -7.01
C LYS A 175 7.73 11.66 -7.84
N SER A 176 6.86 12.62 -8.14
CA SER A 176 5.66 12.42 -8.95
C SER A 176 5.93 12.58 -10.45
N ASP A 177 5.93 11.48 -11.20
CA ASP A 177 5.86 11.50 -12.67
C ASP A 177 4.37 11.51 -13.09
N ILE A 178 3.79 12.68 -13.30
CA ILE A 178 2.39 12.77 -13.79
C ILE A 178 2.39 12.56 -15.30
N THR A 179 1.92 11.40 -15.75
CA THR A 179 1.68 11.11 -17.18
C THR A 179 0.18 11.06 -17.43
N ALA A 180 -0.36 12.02 -18.17
CA ALA A 180 -1.75 11.99 -18.64
C ALA A 180 -1.80 11.28 -19.99
N ASN A 181 -2.37 10.07 -20.03
CA ASN A 181 -2.60 9.34 -21.28
C ASN A 181 -4.09 9.16 -21.55
N LYS A 182 -4.45 9.24 -22.83
CA LYS A 182 -5.80 8.94 -23.33
C LYS A 182 -5.93 7.43 -23.54
N ILE A 183 -6.90 6.79 -22.90
CA ILE A 183 -7.32 5.44 -23.30
C ILE A 183 -8.10 5.58 -24.62
N THR A 184 -7.63 4.89 -25.67
CA THR A 184 -8.27 4.87 -27.00
C THR A 184 -9.21 3.68 -27.11
#